data_AF-A0A1H3NVQ7-F1
#
_entry.id   AF-A0A1H3NVQ7-F1
#
_cell.length_a   1.000
_cell.length_b   1.000
_cell.length_c   1.000
_cell.angle_alpha   90.00
_cell.angle_beta   90.00
_cell.angle_gamma   90.00
#
_symmetry.space_group_name_H-M   'P 1'
#
loop_
_entity.id
_entity.type
_entity.pdbx_description
1 polymer ?
#
loop_
_entity_poly.entity_id
_entity_poly.type
_entity_poly.pdbx_seq_one_letter_code
_entity_poly.pdbx_strand_id
1 'polypeptide(L)'
;MTLQFISKEEFIKHAAFNCIGQLSESDKESIRNNPDPTELHFGLGNFVRNEYIYDNKQIQFKYSSEDDLSSKIIQTVISTLIKE
;
A
#
# COMPACT_ATOMS: atom_id res chain seq x y z
N MET A 1 9.95 13.15 -13.93
CA MET A 1 8.53 13.57 -13.93
C MET A 1 8.00 13.33 -12.52
N THR A 2 7.68 14.38 -11.78
CA THR A 2 7.22 14.30 -10.39
C THR A 2 5.72 13.99 -10.39
N LEU A 3 5.31 12.88 -9.78
CA LEU A 3 3.90 12.49 -9.65
C LEU A 3 3.23 13.33 -8.55
N GLN A 4 2.50 14.38 -8.92
CA GLN A 4 1.61 15.06 -7.99
C GLN A 4 0.28 14.29 -7.91
N PHE A 5 -0.07 13.86 -6.69
CA PHE A 5 -1.36 13.20 -6.43
C PHE A 5 -2.43 14.26 -6.17
N ILE A 6 -3.55 14.18 -6.89
CA ILE A 6 -4.63 15.18 -6.83
C ILE A 6 -5.60 14.82 -5.69
N SER A 7 -5.64 13.55 -5.26
CA SER A 7 -6.46 13.08 -4.14
C SER A 7 -5.82 11.97 -3.30
N LYS A 8 -6.34 11.79 -2.07
CA LYS A 8 -6.00 10.66 -1.18
C LYS A 8 -6.24 9.30 -1.85
N GLU A 9 -7.31 9.17 -2.62
CA GLU A 9 -7.63 7.91 -3.31
C GLU A 9 -6.65 7.59 -4.43
N GLU A 10 -6.26 8.57 -5.24
CA GLU A 10 -5.26 8.37 -6.29
C GLU A 10 -3.91 7.96 -5.71
N PHE A 11 -3.50 8.61 -4.61
CA PHE A 11 -2.29 8.23 -3.89
C PHE A 11 -2.36 6.79 -3.39
N ILE A 12 -3.46 6.42 -2.73
CA ILE A 12 -3.65 5.05 -2.20
C ILE A 12 -3.59 4.02 -3.33
N LYS A 13 -4.30 4.26 -4.43
CA LYS A 13 -4.29 3.36 -5.60
C LYS A 13 -2.89 3.24 -6.20
N HIS A 14 -2.20 4.36 -6.40
CA HIS A 14 -0.86 4.36 -6.96
C HIS A 14 0.14 3.61 -6.08
N ALA A 15 0.15 3.91 -4.77
CA ALA A 15 1.01 3.21 -3.82
C ALA A 15 0.70 1.71 -3.79
N ALA A 16 -0.59 1.33 -3.80
CA ALA A 16 -1.01 -0.07 -3.82
C ALA A 16 -0.55 -0.80 -5.09
N PHE A 17 -0.76 -0.23 -6.28
CA PHE A 17 -0.31 -0.86 -7.53
C PHE A 17 1.21 -0.99 -7.61
N ASN A 18 1.95 0.02 -7.15
CA ASN A 18 3.40 -0.09 -7.08
C ASN A 18 3.87 -1.12 -6.04
N CYS A 19 3.16 -1.28 -4.92
CA CYS A 19 3.44 -2.36 -3.96
C CYS A 19 3.22 -3.72 -4.63
N ILE A 20 2.08 -3.94 -5.30
CA ILE A 20 1.79 -5.18 -6.02
C ILE A 20 2.87 -5.49 -7.05
N GLY A 21 3.33 -4.48 -7.79
CA GLY A 21 4.42 -4.63 -8.78
C GLY A 21 5.76 -5.03 -8.17
N GLN A 22 5.98 -4.79 -6.88
CA GLN A 22 7.21 -5.14 -6.16
C GLN A 22 7.12 -6.45 -5.38
N LEU A 23 5.91 -6.99 -5.17
CA LEU A 23 5.72 -8.29 -4.56
C LEU A 23 6.17 -9.42 -5.48
N SER A 24 6.78 -10.45 -4.89
CA SER A 24 7.05 -11.70 -5.59
C SER A 24 5.75 -12.45 -5.89
N GLU A 25 5.74 -13.34 -6.89
CA GLU A 25 4.57 -14.19 -7.15
C GLU A 25 4.21 -15.07 -5.96
N SER A 26 5.21 -15.54 -5.18
CA SER A 26 4.96 -16.29 -3.94
C SER A 26 4.30 -15.45 -2.85
N ASP A 27 4.63 -14.16 -2.73
CA ASP A 27 3.97 -13.27 -1.78
C ASP A 27 2.53 -12.99 -2.22
N LYS A 28 2.32 -12.75 -3.53
CA LYS A 28 0.98 -12.56 -4.09
C LYS A 28 0.11 -13.80 -3.87
N GLU A 29 0.63 -14.99 -4.12
CA GLU A 29 -0.06 -16.26 -3.88
C GLU A 29 -0.35 -16.46 -2.39
N SER A 30 0.59 -16.11 -1.52
CA SER A 30 0.40 -16.16 -0.06
C SER A 30 -0.74 -15.24 0.38
N ILE A 31 -0.86 -14.02 -0.18
CA ILE A 31 -1.99 -13.10 0.08
C ILE A 31 -3.31 -13.67 -0.43
N ARG A 32 -3.32 -14.28 -1.61
CA ARG A 32 -4.54 -14.88 -2.17
C ARG A 32 -5.04 -16.04 -1.31
N ASN A 33 -4.11 -16.89 -0.85
CA ASN A 33 -4.42 -18.07 -0.04
C ASN A 33 -4.78 -17.71 1.41
N ASN A 34 -4.12 -16.69 1.97
CA ASN A 34 -4.42 -16.12 3.28
C ASN A 34 -4.38 -14.59 3.17
N PRO A 35 -5.52 -13.92 3.02
CA PRO A 35 -5.62 -12.45 2.96
C PRO A 35 -5.11 -11.70 4.20
N ASP A 36 -4.96 -12.38 5.33
CA ASP A 36 -4.56 -11.75 6.60
C ASP A 36 -3.37 -12.44 7.28
N PRO A 37 -2.20 -12.62 6.61
CA PRO A 37 -1.03 -13.17 7.26
C PRO A 37 -0.37 -12.05 8.07
N THR A 38 -0.40 -12.15 9.40
CA THR A 38 0.18 -11.14 10.31
C THR A 38 1.62 -10.76 9.94
N GLU A 39 2.45 -11.73 9.54
CA GLU A 39 3.85 -11.51 9.13
C GLU A 39 3.96 -10.63 7.89
N LEU A 40 3.12 -10.89 6.89
CA LEU A 40 3.13 -10.14 5.65
C LEU A 40 2.55 -8.74 5.81
N HIS A 41 1.52 -8.60 6.65
CA HIS A 41 0.98 -7.29 7.05
C HIS A 41 2.01 -6.41 7.73
N PHE A 42 2.82 -6.98 8.64
CA PHE A 42 3.87 -6.24 9.32
C PHE A 42 4.97 -5.78 8.34
N GLY A 43 5.42 -6.68 7.47
CA GLY A 43 6.42 -6.37 6.43
C GLY A 43 5.92 -5.29 5.46
N LEU A 44 4.71 -5.49 4.91
CA LEU A 44 4.06 -4.52 4.03
C LEU A 44 3.83 -3.17 4.70
N GLY A 45 3.41 -3.15 5.97
CA GLY A 45 3.20 -1.91 6.72
C GLY A 45 4.48 -1.11 6.92
N ASN A 46 5.61 -1.77 7.19
CA ASN A 46 6.89 -1.09 7.29
C ASN A 46 7.36 -0.57 5.93
N PHE A 47 7.26 -1.39 4.90
CA PHE A 47 7.60 -0.99 3.53
C PHE A 47 6.78 0.22 3.08
N VAL A 48 5.45 0.16 3.23
CA VAL A 48 4.55 1.24 2.79
C VAL A 48 4.85 2.56 3.50
N ARG A 49 5.06 2.53 4.82
CA ARG A 49 5.33 3.74 5.59
C ARG A 49 6.67 4.37 5.20
N ASN A 50 7.72 3.56 5.04
CA ASN A 50 9.04 4.05 4.66
C ASN A 50 9.09 4.60 3.23
N GLU A 51 8.54 3.87 2.26
CA GLU A 51 8.63 4.25 0.85
C GLU A 51 7.67 5.37 0.45
N TYR A 52 6.45 5.37 1.01
CA TYR A 52 5.39 6.25 0.52
C TYR A 52 4.98 7.35 1.51
N ILE A 53 5.22 7.21 2.81
CA ILE A 53 4.62 8.10 3.83
C ILE A 53 5.66 8.99 4.51
N TYR A 54 6.64 8.43 5.23
CA TYR A 54 7.48 9.19 6.18
C TYR A 54 8.27 10.33 5.55
N ASP A 55 8.82 10.16 4.35
CA ASP A 55 9.61 11.21 3.67
C ASP A 55 8.89 11.84 2.47
N ASN A 56 7.61 11.55 2.29
CA ASN A 56 6.89 11.97 1.10
C ASN A 56 6.26 13.36 1.26
N LYS A 57 7.04 14.39 0.91
CA LYS A 57 6.61 15.80 0.86
C LYS A 57 5.50 16.07 -0.17
N GLN A 58 5.12 15.07 -0.98
CA GLN A 58 4.08 15.21 -2.02
C GLN A 58 2.68 14.85 -1.49
N ILE A 59 2.55 14.38 -0.25
CA ILE A 59 1.25 14.19 0.38
C ILE A 59 0.66 15.56 0.74
N GLN A 60 -0.30 16.02 -0.07
CA GLN A 60 -0.96 17.32 0.10
C GLN A 60 -2.40 17.21 0.63
N PHE A 61 -2.84 16.00 0.98
CA PHE A 61 -4.16 15.73 1.54
C PHE A 61 -4.08 15.43 3.04
N LYS A 62 -5.17 15.67 3.76
CA LYS A 62 -5.27 15.30 5.17
C LYS A 62 -5.44 13.80 5.34
N TYR A 63 -4.77 13.24 6.33
CA TYR A 63 -4.95 11.86 6.80
C TYR A 63 -4.82 11.84 8.33
N SER A 64 -5.40 10.82 8.97
CA SER A 64 -5.50 10.78 10.43
C SER A 64 -4.17 10.44 11.10
N SER A 65 -3.47 9.44 10.56
CA SER A 65 -2.14 9.00 10.97
C SER A 65 -1.50 8.18 9.84
N GLU A 66 -0.20 7.99 9.93
CA GLU A 66 0.60 7.16 9.01
C GLU A 66 0.11 5.71 9.04
N ASP A 67 -0.35 5.25 10.20
CA ASP A 67 -0.96 3.93 10.38
C ASP A 67 -2.33 3.82 9.67
N ASP A 68 -3.20 4.85 9.75
CA ASP A 68 -4.46 4.88 8.97
C ASP A 68 -4.19 4.84 7.47
N LEU A 69 -3.24 5.66 7.01
CA LEU A 69 -2.94 5.77 5.59
C LEU A 69 -2.30 4.49 5.04
N SER A 70 -1.34 3.91 5.77
CA SER A 70 -0.72 2.63 5.39
C SER A 70 -1.72 1.47 5.40
N SER A 71 -2.62 1.40 6.39
CA SER A 71 -3.67 0.38 6.44
C SER A 71 -4.56 0.43 5.19
N LYS A 72 -4.94 1.62 4.72
CA LYS A 72 -5.76 1.76 3.49
C LYS A 72 -5.02 1.32 2.23
N ILE A 73 -3.71 1.57 2.15
CA ILE A 73 -2.88 1.08 1.04
C ILE A 73 -2.83 -0.44 1.06
N ILE A 74 -2.56 -1.05 2.21
CA ILE A 74 -2.49 -2.51 2.37
C ILE A 74 -3.83 -3.17 2.06
N GLN A 75 -4.95 -2.62 2.57
CA GLN A 75 -6.29 -3.09 2.22
C GLN A 75 -6.54 -3.03 0.71
N THR A 76 -6.06 -1.98 0.04
CA THR A 76 -6.18 -1.84 -1.43
C THR A 76 -5.33 -2.91 -2.14
N VAL A 77 -4.10 -3.17 -1.69
CA VAL A 77 -3.24 -4.26 -2.21
C VAL A 77 -3.96 -5.60 -2.13
N ILE A 78 -4.42 -5.96 -0.93
CA ILE A 78 -5.08 -7.25 -0.66
C ILE A 78 -6.37 -7.38 -1.48
N SER A 79 -7.21 -6.36 -1.46
CA SER A 79 -8.49 -6.39 -2.20
C SER A 79 -8.29 -6.46 -3.71
N THR A 80 -7.18 -5.96 -4.23
CA THR A 80 -6.84 -6.06 -5.66
C THR A 80 -6.39 -7.48 -6.00
N LEU A 81 -5.48 -8.06 -5.20
CA LEU A 81 -4.97 -9.41 -5.41
C LEU A 81 -6.04 -10.50 -5.25
N ILE A 82 -7.04 -10.31 -4.39
CA ILE A 82 -8.15 -11.28 -4.22
C ILE A 82 -9.16 -11.21 -5.38
N LYS A 83 -9.29 -10.05 -6.05
CA LYS A 83 -10.23 -9.85 -7.16
C LYS A 83 -9.70 -10.32 -8.51
N GLU A 84 -8.39 -10.47 -8.64
CA GLU A 84 -7.71 -11.04 -9.80
C GLU A 84 -7.93 -12.57 -9.87
#